data_AF-A0A2M9J5T9-F1
#
_entry.id   AF-A0A2M9J5T9-F1
#
_cell.length_a   1.000
_cell.length_b   1.000
_cell.length_c   1.000
_cell.angle_alpha   90.00
_cell.angle_beta   90.00
_cell.angle_gamma   90.00
#
_symmetry.space_group_name_H-M   'P 1'
#
loop_
_entity.id
_entity.type
_entity.pdbx_description
1 polymer ?
#
loop_
_entity_poly.entity_id
_entity_poly.type
_entity_poly.pdbx_seq_one_letter_code
_entity_poly.pdbx_strand_id
1 'polypeptide(L)' 'MTYAADRIEEETAYLAYHFHWDMDSILDLEHADRRAYVRRVAALVEQGEGER' A
#
# COMPACT_ATOMS: atom_id res chain seq x y z
N MET A 1 -4.45 -12.44 17.68
CA MET A 1 -4.89 -12.29 16.28
C MET A 1 -3.68 -11.91 15.48
N THR A 2 -3.02 -12.89 14.87
CA THR A 2 -1.92 -12.63 13.93
C THR A 2 -2.51 -11.78 12.82
N TYR A 3 -1.89 -10.65 12.50
CA TYR A 3 -2.26 -9.91 11.30
C TYR A 3 -2.23 -10.90 10.14
N ALA A 4 -3.37 -11.09 9.46
CA ALA A 4 -3.49 -12.13 8.45
C ALA A 4 -2.46 -11.86 7.36
N ALA A 5 -1.60 -12.84 7.06
CA ALA A 5 -0.54 -12.70 6.06
C ALA A 5 -1.11 -12.22 4.72
N ASP A 6 -2.32 -12.67 4.39
CA ASP A 6 -3.10 -12.26 3.22
C ASP A 6 -3.26 -10.72 3.12
N ARG A 7 -3.47 -10.05 4.26
CA ARG A 7 -3.62 -8.58 4.30
C ARG A 7 -2.30 -7.86 4.06
N ILE A 8 -1.18 -8.45 4.48
CA ILE A 8 0.15 -7.88 4.23
C ILE A 8 0.49 -8.02 2.74
N GLU A 9 0.16 -9.17 2.14
CA GLU A 9 0.37 -9.42 0.71
C GLU A 9 -0.43 -8.42 -0.14
N GLU A 10 -1.71 -8.21 0.17
CA GLU A 10 -2.56 -7.22 -0.52
C GLU A 10 -2.02 -5.79 -0.40
N GLU A 11 -1.66 -5.35 0.81
CA GLU A 11 -1.09 -4.01 1.04
C GLU A 11 0.22 -3.82 0.27
N THR A 12 1.05 -4.86 0.21
CA THR A 12 2.35 -4.83 -0.48
C THR A 12 2.16 -4.78 -1.99
N ALA A 13 1.29 -5.63 -2.53
CA ALA A 13 0.98 -5.65 -3.97
C ALA A 13 0.37 -4.34 -4.45
N TYR A 14 -0.53 -3.74 -3.66
CA TYR A 14 -1.11 -2.44 -3.96
C TYR A 14 -0.05 -1.33 -4.04
N LEU A 15 0.85 -1.27 -3.05
CA LEU A 15 1.93 -0.30 -3.04
C LEU A 15 2.94 -0.53 -4.17
N ALA A 16 3.32 -1.78 -4.43
CA ALA A 16 4.23 -2.13 -5.52
C ALA A 16 3.65 -1.74 -6.88
N TYR A 17 2.35 -1.93 -7.09
CA TYR A 17 1.68 -1.53 -8.32
C TYR A 17 1.68 -0.01 -8.53
N HIS A 18 1.46 0.78 -7.47
CA HIS A 18 1.35 2.23 -7.58
C HIS A 18 2.68 2.99 -7.48
N PHE A 19 3.64 2.52 -6.69
CA PHE A 19 4.95 3.17 -6.52
C PHE A 19 6.06 2.51 -7.34
N HIS A 20 5.82 1.33 -7.90
CA HIS A 20 6.83 0.52 -8.59
C HIS A 20 8.06 0.21 -7.71
N TRP A 21 7.85 0.14 -6.39
CA TRP A 21 8.85 -0.32 -5.43
C TRP A 21 8.90 -1.84 -5.40
N ASP A 22 10.08 -2.37 -5.08
CA ASP A 22 10.26 -3.79 -4.85
C ASP A 22 9.46 -4.27 -3.63
N MET A 23 8.90 -5.47 -3.72
CA MET A 23 8.10 -6.07 -2.64
C MET A 23 8.90 -6.17 -1.34
N ASP A 24 10.19 -6.51 -1.43
CA ASP A 24 11.07 -6.61 -0.26
C ASP A 24 11.22 -5.26 0.46
N SER A 25 11.32 -4.15 -0.27
CA SER A 25 11.40 -2.82 0.32
C SER A 25 10.11 -2.42 1.04
N ILE A 26 8.95 -2.88 0.56
CA ILE A 26 7.65 -2.61 1.19
C ILE A 26 7.42 -3.53 2.41
N LEU A 27 7.91 -4.77 2.35
CA LEU A 27 7.86 -5.72 3.46
C LEU A 27 8.75 -5.29 4.63
N ASP A 28 9.85 -4.58 4.35
CA ASP A 28 10.76 -4.01 5.37
C ASP A 28 10.16 -2.79 6.11
N LEU A 29 9.08 -2.18 5.58
CA LEU A 29 8.40 -1.08 6.26
C LEU A 29 7.71 -1.53 7.54
N GLU A 30 7.73 -0.65 8.54
CA GLU A 30 6.91 -0.82 9.72
C GLU A 30 5.42 -0.94 9.33
N HIS A 31 4.68 -1.79 10.05
CA HIS A 31 3.26 -2.02 9.76
C HIS A 31 2.43 -0.73 9.79
N ALA A 32 2.80 0.24 10.63
CA ALA A 32 2.14 1.54 10.70
C ALA A 32 2.38 2.37 9.43
N ASP A 33 3.62 2.38 8.95
CA ASP A 33 4.03 3.14 7.77
C ASP A 33 3.42 2.57 6.50
N ARG A 34 3.47 1.24 6.31
CA ARG A 34 2.84 0.58 5.16
C ARG A 34 1.36 0.97 5.06
N ARG A 35 0.63 0.94 6.18
CA ARG A 35 -0.77 1.37 6.24
C ARG A 35 -0.98 2.86 5.99
N ALA A 36 -0.04 3.72 6.39
CA ALA A 36 -0.09 5.14 6.07
C ALA A 36 0.06 5.38 4.57
N TYR A 37 1.00 4.69 3.92
CA TYR A 37 1.20 4.77 2.47
C TYR A 37 -0.01 4.26 1.68
N VAL A 38 -0.59 3.12 2.07
CA VAL A 38 -1.79 2.58 1.41
C VAL A 38 -2.92 3.61 1.42
N ARG A 39 -3.18 4.23 2.58
CA ARG A 39 -4.20 5.28 2.69
C ARG A 39 -3.89 6.51 1.84
N ARG A 40 -2.62 6.89 1.75
CA ARG A 40 -2.18 8.05 0.96
C ARG A 40 -2.36 7.81 -0.53
N VAL A 41 -1.99 6.62 -1.01
CA VAL A 41 -2.19 6.22 -2.42
C VAL A 41 -3.67 6.17 -2.75
N ALA A 42 -4.50 5.57 -1.89
CA ALA A 42 -5.95 5.53 -2.09
C ALA A 42 -6.55 6.95 -2.24
N ALA A 43 -6.14 7.89 -1.40
CA ALA A 43 -6.59 9.29 -1.51
C ALA A 43 -6.12 9.98 -2.81
N LEU A 44 -4.90 9.68 -3.29
CA LEU A 44 -4.40 10.23 -4.56
C LEU A 44 -5.17 9.66 -5.76
N VAL A 45 -5.49 8.37 -5.74
CA VAL A 45 -6.29 7.72 -6.79
C VAL A 45 -7.70 8.29 -6.82
N GLU A 46 -8.37 8.41 -5.67
CA GLU A 46 -9.70 8.99 -5.55
C GLU A 46 -9.75 10.43 -6.07
N GLN A 47 -8.72 11.23 -5.78
CA GLN A 47 -8.59 12.60 -6.29
C GLN A 47 -8.38 12.64 -7.82
N GLY A 48 -7.51 11.79 -8.36
CA GLY A 48 -7.21 11.76 -9.79
C GLY A 48 -8.33 11.18 -10.66
N GLU A 49 -9.23 10.40 -10.08
CA GLU A 49 -10.46 9.95 -10.75
C GLU A 49 -11.54 11.04 -10.81
N GLY A 50 -11.59 11.95 -9.83
CA GLY A 50 -12.54 13.08 -9.82
C GLY A 50 -12.24 14.19 -10.83
N GLU A 51 -11.02 14.22 -11.38
CA GLU A 51 -10.59 15.19 -12.40
C GLU A 51 -10.73 14.67 -13.85
N ARG A 52 -11.23 13.45 -14.05
CA ARG A 52 -11.42 12.85 -15.40
C ARG A 52 -12.87 12.85 -15.87
#